data_AF-A0A1F8QC01-F1
#
_entry.id   AF-A0A1F8QC01-F1
#
_cell.length_a   1.000
_cell.length_b   1.000
_cell.length_c   1.000
_cell.angle_alpha   90.00
_cell.angle_beta   90.00
_cell.angle_gamma   90.00
#
_symmetry.space_group_name_H-M   'P 1'
#
loop_
_entity.id
_entity.type
_entity.pdbx_description
1 polymer ?
#
loop_
_entity_poly.entity_id
_entity_poly.type
_entity_poly.pdbx_seq_one_letter_code
_entity_poly.pdbx_strand_id
1 'polypeptide(L)'
;MFEKEDLVIYRRKNILRITLTILIALVVTGCNVFAPEPTPTAVPTNTPLPTDTPVPTETPLPPTPTFTETLIPSPTSSPIPFNPPTSMPSPTVPLEDQIRIYYMYLDDNGPYGCNEAVRWVGIGQKRSEDVPADIKLALYRLLTYYQPYWGELYHAGYASHLAVGEVSIDANRTAFVNLTGEYLPTNEPCDAPRFRDQIKLTIKQFPLVVSMVITINGHPIGDVMSRRK
;
A
#
# COMPACT_ATOMS: atom_id res chain seq x y z
N MET A 1 -44.53 -6.34 -44.39
CA MET A 1 -43.53 -6.82 -43.40
C MET A 1 -42.32 -5.89 -43.49
N PHE A 2 -42.42 -4.68 -42.94
CA PHE A 2 -41.35 -3.68 -42.84
C PHE A 2 -41.91 -2.54 -41.99
N GLU A 3 -41.83 -2.61 -40.64
CA GLU A 3 -42.26 -1.45 -39.84
C GLU A 3 -41.75 -1.37 -38.39
N LYS A 4 -40.95 -2.32 -37.87
CA LYS A 4 -40.53 -2.28 -36.46
C LYS A 4 -39.09 -1.82 -36.21
N GLU A 5 -38.20 -1.87 -37.19
CA GLU A 5 -36.77 -1.62 -36.97
C GLU A 5 -36.37 -0.14 -37.09
N ASP A 6 -37.06 0.64 -37.93
CA ASP A 6 -36.74 2.06 -38.14
C ASP A 6 -37.13 2.97 -36.96
N LEU A 7 -38.12 2.56 -36.15
CA LEU A 7 -38.60 3.34 -35.01
C LEU A 7 -37.60 3.34 -33.83
N VAL A 8 -36.77 2.30 -33.73
CA VAL A 8 -35.76 2.16 -32.66
C VAL A 8 -34.55 3.05 -32.94
N ILE A 9 -34.11 3.12 -34.20
CA ILE A 9 -32.97 3.95 -34.60
C ILE A 9 -33.32 5.44 -34.49
N TYR A 10 -34.55 5.83 -34.85
CA TYR A 10 -35.00 7.22 -34.71
C TYR A 10 -35.06 7.68 -33.24
N ARG A 11 -35.57 6.85 -32.32
CA ARG A 11 -35.61 7.19 -30.88
C ARG A 11 -34.21 7.35 -30.27
N ARG A 12 -33.24 6.51 -30.66
CA ARG A 12 -31.86 6.57 -30.15
C ARG A 12 -31.15 7.87 -30.56
N LYS A 13 -31.38 8.34 -31.79
CA LYS A 13 -30.77 9.57 -32.32
C LYS A 13 -31.36 10.84 -31.70
N ASN A 14 -32.66 10.84 -31.39
CA ASN A 14 -33.30 11.97 -30.68
C ASN A 14 -32.92 12.01 -29.19
N ILE A 15 -32.80 10.87 -28.52
CA ILE A 15 -32.37 10.84 -27.10
C ILE A 15 -30.92 11.34 -26.96
N LEU A 16 -30.02 10.97 -27.88
CA LEU A 16 -28.63 11.45 -27.88
C LEU A 16 -28.53 12.96 -28.13
N ARG A 17 -29.36 13.51 -29.04
CA ARG A 17 -29.40 14.96 -29.28
C ARG A 17 -29.92 15.73 -28.07
N ILE A 18 -31.01 15.27 -27.44
CA ILE A 18 -31.61 15.93 -26.27
C ILE A 18 -30.66 15.90 -25.06
N THR A 19 -29.98 14.77 -24.82
CA THR A 19 -29.01 14.66 -23.70
C THR A 19 -27.79 15.56 -23.91
N LEU A 20 -27.31 15.71 -25.15
CA LEU A 20 -26.19 16.61 -25.46
C LEU A 20 -26.56 18.10 -25.26
N THR A 21 -27.77 18.53 -25.61
CA THR A 21 -28.20 19.93 -25.39
C THR A 21 -28.37 20.25 -23.91
N ILE A 22 -28.88 19.33 -23.09
CA ILE A 22 -29.03 19.52 -21.64
C ILE A 22 -27.65 19.62 -20.96
N LEU A 23 -26.68 18.81 -21.38
CA LEU A 23 -25.32 18.86 -20.82
C LEU A 23 -24.63 20.21 -21.10
N ILE A 24 -24.81 20.77 -22.31
CA ILE A 24 -24.23 22.07 -22.68
C ILE A 24 -24.89 23.22 -21.90
N ALA A 25 -26.21 23.18 -21.67
CA ALA A 25 -26.92 24.21 -20.89
C ALA A 25 -26.48 24.24 -19.41
N LEU A 26 -26.08 23.10 -18.85
CA LEU A 26 -25.58 22.99 -17.47
C LEU A 26 -24.18 23.60 -17.27
N VAL A 27 -23.37 23.67 -18.32
CA VAL A 27 -21.99 24.22 -18.23
C VAL A 27 -21.98 25.75 -18.26
N VAL A 28 -23.04 26.40 -18.74
CA VAL A 28 -23.08 27.86 -18.95
C VAL A 28 -23.56 28.65 -17.72
N THR A 29 -24.00 27.99 -16.64
CA THR A 29 -24.60 28.67 -15.46
C THR A 29 -23.69 28.83 -14.24
N GLY A 30 -22.38 28.61 -14.37
CA GLY A 30 -21.47 28.52 -13.22
C GLY A 30 -20.41 29.61 -13.08
N CYS A 31 -20.76 30.90 -13.12
CA CYS A 31 -19.86 31.98 -12.69
C CYS A 31 -20.58 32.93 -11.71
N ASN A 32 -20.74 32.49 -10.46
CA ASN A 32 -20.99 33.40 -9.35
C ASN A 32 -19.67 33.64 -8.62
N VAL A 33 -19.06 34.79 -8.90
CA VAL A 33 -17.87 35.28 -8.20
C VAL A 33 -18.31 35.77 -6.83
N PHE A 34 -18.30 34.87 -5.84
CA PHE A 34 -18.36 35.26 -4.43
C PHE A 34 -16.97 35.73 -4.02
N ALA A 35 -16.82 37.04 -3.82
CA ALA A 35 -15.63 37.61 -3.20
C ALA A 35 -15.58 37.15 -1.73
N PRO A 36 -14.46 36.57 -1.26
CA PRO A 36 -14.34 36.18 0.15
C PRO A 36 -14.33 37.41 1.05
N GLU A 37 -15.12 37.36 2.12
CA GLU A 37 -15.13 38.34 3.20
C GLU A 37 -13.74 38.41 3.86
N PRO A 38 -13.24 39.61 4.21
CA PRO A 38 -11.91 39.75 4.79
C PRO A 38 -11.81 38.95 6.10
N THR A 39 -10.90 37.99 6.11
CA THR A 39 -10.60 37.18 7.30
C THR A 39 -10.04 38.09 8.39
N PRO A 40 -10.55 38.02 9.63
CA PRO A 40 -10.08 38.85 10.73
C PRO A 40 -8.59 38.61 11.01
N THR A 41 -7.84 39.71 11.09
CA THR A 41 -6.42 39.73 11.44
C THR A 41 -6.21 39.07 12.80
N ALA A 42 -5.36 38.03 12.84
CA ALA A 42 -5.02 37.33 14.07
C ALA A 42 -4.39 38.29 15.09
N VAL A 43 -4.92 38.29 16.31
CA VAL A 43 -4.39 39.03 17.47
C VAL A 43 -3.08 38.34 17.90
N PRO A 44 -2.00 39.10 18.18
CA PRO A 44 -0.74 38.52 18.63
C PRO A 44 -0.95 37.74 19.94
N THR A 45 -0.67 36.45 19.90
CA THR A 45 -0.65 35.59 21.09
C THR A 45 0.63 35.87 21.86
N ASN A 46 0.51 36.18 23.15
CA ASN A 46 1.65 36.42 24.03
C ASN A 46 2.58 35.21 24.02
N THR A 47 3.82 35.45 23.62
CA THR A 47 4.91 34.46 23.66
C THR A 47 5.12 33.99 25.11
N PRO A 48 5.08 32.67 25.37
CA PRO A 48 5.33 32.15 26.72
C PRO A 48 6.78 32.46 27.14
N LEU A 49 6.92 32.82 28.43
CA LEU A 49 8.19 33.05 29.11
C LEU A 49 9.07 31.77 29.04
N PRO A 50 10.40 31.87 28.84
CA PRO A 50 11.28 30.71 28.82
C PRO A 50 11.18 29.92 30.12
N THR A 51 10.83 28.63 29.98
CA THR A 51 10.87 27.65 31.06
C THR A 51 12.32 27.33 31.41
N ASP A 52 12.65 27.37 32.70
CA ASP A 52 13.98 27.03 33.21
C ASP A 52 14.43 25.65 32.73
N THR A 53 15.63 25.63 32.18
CA THR A 53 16.26 24.40 31.67
C THR A 53 16.67 23.53 32.85
N PRO A 54 16.23 22.26 32.93
CA PRO A 54 16.60 21.38 34.02
C PRO A 54 18.12 21.13 34.02
N VAL A 55 18.70 21.18 35.22
CA VAL A 55 20.11 20.85 35.48
C VAL A 55 20.35 19.39 35.09
N PRO A 56 21.47 19.06 34.40
CA PRO A 56 21.77 17.69 34.00
C PRO A 56 21.89 16.78 35.22
N THR A 57 21.03 15.77 35.27
CA THR A 57 21.13 14.63 36.19
C THR A 57 22.35 13.80 35.80
N GLU A 58 23.25 13.53 36.75
CA GLU A 58 24.42 12.69 36.52
C GLU A 58 24.02 11.30 36.03
N THR A 59 24.54 10.93 34.86
CA THR A 59 24.35 9.61 34.26
C THR A 59 25.06 8.57 35.12
N PRO A 60 24.36 7.51 35.60
CA PRO A 60 24.99 6.46 36.38
C PRO A 60 26.09 5.76 35.58
N LEU A 61 27.21 5.45 36.26
CA LEU A 61 28.34 4.75 35.65
C LEU A 61 27.87 3.40 35.04
N PRO A 62 28.43 3.02 33.88
CA PRO A 62 28.10 1.74 33.25
C PRO A 62 28.51 0.56 34.15
N PRO A 63 27.71 -0.53 34.19
CA PRO A 63 28.03 -1.71 34.96
C PRO A 63 29.34 -2.33 34.45
N THR A 64 30.22 -2.67 35.38
CA THR A 64 31.45 -3.43 35.11
C THR A 64 31.12 -4.75 34.41
N PRO A 65 31.78 -5.12 33.30
CA PRO A 65 31.50 -6.36 32.61
C PRO A 65 31.89 -7.55 33.50
N THR A 66 30.88 -8.28 33.97
CA THR A 66 31.07 -9.60 34.58
C THR A 66 31.37 -10.59 33.47
N PHE A 67 32.59 -11.12 33.45
CA PHE A 67 32.97 -12.21 32.55
C PHE A 67 32.23 -13.48 32.95
N THR A 68 31.23 -13.86 32.16
CA THR A 68 30.55 -15.16 32.26
C THR A 68 31.51 -16.25 31.77
N GLU A 69 31.82 -17.22 32.65
CA GLU A 69 32.59 -18.40 32.27
C GLU A 69 31.89 -19.15 31.12
N THR A 70 32.62 -19.33 30.03
CA THR A 70 32.16 -20.07 28.86
C THR A 70 32.24 -21.56 29.19
N LEU A 71 31.08 -22.21 29.33
CA LEU A 71 30.99 -23.64 29.54
C LEU A 71 31.59 -24.39 28.35
N ILE A 72 32.44 -25.37 28.65
CA ILE A 72 33.09 -26.26 27.68
C ILE A 72 32.00 -27.00 26.89
N PRO A 73 32.02 -26.98 25.54
CA PRO A 73 31.02 -27.67 24.75
C PRO A 73 31.12 -29.19 24.97
N SER A 74 29.97 -29.80 25.30
CA SER A 74 29.79 -31.25 25.38
C SER A 74 30.09 -31.90 24.02
N PRO A 75 30.71 -33.09 23.96
CA PRO A 75 31.04 -33.76 22.71
C PRO A 75 29.78 -33.98 21.86
N THR A 76 29.82 -33.40 20.66
CA THR A 76 28.79 -33.51 19.63
C THR A 76 28.63 -34.96 19.21
N SER A 77 27.46 -35.54 19.45
CA SER A 77 27.09 -36.87 18.94
C SER A 77 27.19 -36.91 17.41
N SER A 78 27.82 -37.96 16.89
CA SER A 78 27.99 -38.22 15.46
C SER A 78 26.67 -38.05 14.69
N PRO A 79 26.67 -37.40 13.51
CA PRO A 79 25.45 -37.19 12.73
C PRO A 79 24.87 -38.54 12.31
N ILE A 80 23.62 -38.78 12.69
CA ILE A 80 22.80 -39.85 12.11
C ILE A 80 22.62 -39.49 10.63
N PRO A 81 22.81 -40.41 9.68
CA PRO A 81 22.57 -40.13 8.25
C PRO A 81 21.15 -39.61 8.07
N PHE A 82 21.04 -38.32 7.74
CA PHE A 82 19.79 -37.64 7.44
C PHE A 82 19.38 -38.06 6.03
N ASN A 83 18.52 -39.07 5.95
CA ASN A 83 17.84 -39.37 4.70
C ASN A 83 16.96 -38.16 4.36
N PRO A 84 17.18 -37.48 3.22
CA PRO A 84 16.38 -36.33 2.84
C PRO A 84 14.91 -36.77 2.80
N PRO A 85 13.99 -36.02 3.44
CA PRO A 85 12.57 -36.32 3.34
C PRO A 85 12.21 -36.39 1.86
N THR A 86 11.64 -37.52 1.45
CA THR A 86 11.10 -37.72 0.10
C THR A 86 10.16 -36.55 -0.17
N SER A 87 10.48 -35.72 -1.16
CA SER A 87 9.77 -34.49 -1.46
C SER A 87 8.28 -34.79 -1.67
N MET A 88 7.47 -34.47 -0.67
CA MET A 88 6.02 -34.55 -0.80
C MET A 88 5.63 -33.61 -1.95
N PRO A 89 4.80 -34.04 -2.92
CA PRO A 89 4.37 -33.17 -4.00
C PRO A 89 3.71 -31.94 -3.36
N SER A 90 4.34 -30.77 -3.54
CA SER A 90 3.74 -29.52 -3.09
C SER A 90 2.41 -29.37 -3.83
N PRO A 91 1.27 -29.21 -3.14
CA PRO A 91 0.01 -29.02 -3.81
C PRO A 91 0.13 -27.81 -4.74
N THR A 92 0.05 -28.06 -6.04
CA THR A 92 0.07 -27.01 -7.06
C THR A 92 -1.27 -26.28 -6.98
N VAL A 93 -1.31 -25.16 -6.27
CA VAL A 93 -2.50 -24.29 -6.26
C VAL A 93 -2.68 -23.71 -7.66
N PRO A 94 -3.87 -23.82 -8.28
CA PRO A 94 -4.16 -23.18 -9.55
C PRO A 94 -3.81 -21.70 -9.51
N LEU A 95 -3.20 -21.20 -10.58
CA LEU A 95 -2.58 -19.88 -10.60
C LEU A 95 -3.60 -18.74 -10.41
N GLU A 96 -4.83 -18.98 -10.86
CA GLU A 96 -5.99 -18.12 -10.69
C GLU A 96 -6.41 -17.93 -9.23
N ASP A 97 -6.21 -18.95 -8.41
CA ASP A 97 -6.64 -19.02 -7.01
C ASP A 97 -5.56 -18.58 -6.02
N GLN A 98 -4.34 -18.34 -6.51
CA GLN A 98 -3.24 -17.91 -5.67
C GLN A 98 -3.39 -16.46 -5.22
N ILE A 99 -2.98 -16.21 -3.99
CA ILE A 99 -2.69 -14.87 -3.50
C ILE A 99 -1.50 -14.33 -4.30
N ARG A 100 -1.62 -13.08 -4.76
CA ARG A 100 -0.65 -12.40 -5.62
C ARG A 100 0.03 -11.26 -4.87
N ILE A 101 1.25 -10.92 -5.25
CA ILE A 101 1.90 -9.66 -4.87
C ILE A 101 2.33 -8.95 -6.15
N TYR A 102 2.19 -7.62 -6.18
CA TYR A 102 2.43 -6.83 -7.39
C TYR A 102 3.76 -6.09 -7.31
N TYR A 103 4.53 -6.19 -8.38
CA TYR A 103 5.78 -5.47 -8.61
C TYR A 103 5.69 -4.60 -9.85
N MET A 104 6.57 -3.61 -9.92
CA MET A 104 6.68 -2.73 -11.08
C MET A 104 7.45 -3.41 -12.19
N TYR A 105 7.03 -3.20 -13.42
CA TYR A 105 7.79 -3.53 -14.60
C TYR A 105 8.14 -2.21 -15.28
N LEU A 106 9.39 -1.80 -15.09
CA LEU A 106 9.87 -0.46 -15.42
C LEU A 106 9.82 -0.24 -16.95
N ASP A 107 9.68 1.02 -17.35
CA ASP A 107 9.71 1.48 -18.75
C ASP A 107 8.61 0.91 -19.68
N ASP A 108 7.50 0.39 -19.11
CA ASP A 108 6.43 -0.31 -19.87
C ASP A 108 5.17 0.54 -20.17
N ASN A 109 5.27 1.88 -20.21
CA ASN A 109 4.18 2.81 -20.60
C ASN A 109 2.79 2.49 -20.02
N GLY A 110 2.74 2.01 -18.78
CA GLY A 110 1.50 1.59 -18.12
C GLY A 110 0.83 2.72 -17.31
N PRO A 111 -0.28 2.45 -16.62
CA PRO A 111 -1.03 3.49 -15.90
C PRO A 111 -0.61 3.66 -14.43
N TYR A 112 0.45 2.98 -13.96
CA TYR A 112 0.84 2.93 -12.55
C TYR A 112 2.14 3.66 -12.28
N GLY A 113 2.34 4.12 -11.04
CA GLY A 113 3.58 4.77 -10.62
C GLY A 113 3.92 5.99 -11.48
N CYS A 114 5.00 5.86 -12.25
CA CYS A 114 5.48 6.86 -13.21
C CYS A 114 5.29 6.42 -14.66
N ASN A 115 4.06 6.02 -15.01
CA ASN A 115 3.66 5.48 -16.31
C ASN A 115 4.27 4.11 -16.61
N GLU A 116 4.19 3.20 -15.64
CA GLU A 116 4.76 1.86 -15.71
C GLU A 116 3.67 0.81 -15.66
N ALA A 117 4.01 -0.38 -16.14
CA ALA A 117 3.17 -1.53 -15.97
C ALA A 117 3.48 -2.24 -14.65
N VAL A 118 2.58 -3.16 -14.32
CA VAL A 118 2.71 -4.01 -13.15
C VAL A 118 2.66 -5.47 -13.58
N ARG A 119 3.39 -6.30 -12.85
CA ARG A 119 3.34 -7.76 -12.97
C ARG A 119 3.16 -8.33 -11.58
N TRP A 120 2.58 -9.51 -11.51
CA TRP A 120 2.32 -10.16 -10.24
C TRP A 120 3.11 -11.46 -10.10
N VAL A 121 3.43 -11.80 -8.86
CA VAL A 121 4.03 -13.06 -8.47
C VAL A 121 3.06 -13.77 -7.54
N GLY A 122 2.77 -15.05 -7.81
CA GLY A 122 1.96 -15.88 -6.92
C GLY A 122 2.79 -16.35 -5.73
N ILE A 123 2.25 -16.28 -4.52
CA ILE A 123 2.97 -16.70 -3.31
C ILE A 123 2.73 -18.20 -2.97
N GLY A 124 2.13 -18.97 -3.87
CA GLY A 124 1.86 -20.40 -3.69
C GLY A 124 0.74 -20.73 -2.70
N GLN A 125 0.07 -19.70 -2.14
CA GLN A 125 -1.00 -19.88 -1.17
C GLN A 125 -2.36 -19.60 -1.80
N LYS A 126 -3.32 -20.52 -1.59
CA LYS A 126 -4.70 -20.35 -2.01
C LYS A 126 -5.38 -19.26 -1.18
N ARG A 127 -6.24 -18.47 -1.82
CA ARG A 127 -7.16 -17.56 -1.12
C ARG A 127 -8.08 -18.33 -0.17
N SER A 128 -8.23 -17.81 1.04
CA SER A 128 -9.14 -18.32 2.06
C SER A 128 -10.46 -17.53 2.05
N GLU A 129 -11.37 -17.89 2.95
CA GLU A 129 -12.60 -17.13 3.20
C GLU A 129 -12.36 -15.91 4.11
N ASP A 130 -11.20 -15.87 4.80
CA ASP A 130 -10.78 -14.75 5.64
C ASP A 130 -9.95 -13.75 4.82
N VAL A 131 -10.66 -12.89 4.09
CA VAL A 131 -10.03 -11.87 3.22
C VAL A 131 -9.09 -10.91 3.99
N PRO A 132 -9.42 -10.42 5.20
CA PRO A 132 -8.47 -9.65 6.00
C PRO A 132 -7.15 -10.39 6.28
N ALA A 133 -7.20 -11.68 6.64
CA ALA A 133 -6.01 -12.49 6.85
C ALA A 133 -5.19 -12.67 5.57
N ASP A 134 -5.85 -12.91 4.43
CA ASP A 134 -5.19 -13.04 3.14
C ASP A 134 -4.50 -11.73 2.69
N ILE A 135 -5.16 -10.57 2.89
CA ILE A 135 -4.55 -9.26 2.64
C ILE A 135 -3.31 -9.08 3.52
N LYS A 136 -3.42 -9.40 4.81
CA LYS A 136 -2.30 -9.30 5.75
C LYS A 136 -1.11 -10.15 5.31
N LEU A 137 -1.37 -11.39 4.88
CA LEU A 137 -0.34 -12.28 4.35
C LEU A 137 0.30 -11.74 3.05
N ALA A 138 -0.51 -11.28 2.09
CA ALA A 138 0.00 -10.75 0.83
C ALA A 138 0.92 -9.54 1.05
N LEU A 139 0.49 -8.60 1.89
CA LEU A 139 1.29 -7.43 2.26
C LEU A 139 2.52 -7.82 3.08
N TYR A 140 2.42 -8.77 4.00
CA TYR A 140 3.58 -9.28 4.73
C TYR A 140 4.65 -9.82 3.78
N ARG A 141 4.26 -10.60 2.76
CA ARG A 141 5.19 -11.12 1.74
C ARG A 141 5.82 -10.01 0.89
N LEU A 142 5.07 -8.98 0.52
CA LEU A 142 5.59 -7.83 -0.22
C LEU A 142 6.59 -7.02 0.63
N LEU A 143 6.22 -6.66 1.87
CA LEU A 143 6.97 -5.75 2.72
C LEU A 143 8.22 -6.36 3.36
N THR A 144 8.29 -7.69 3.46
CA THR A 144 9.47 -8.41 3.98
C THR A 144 10.52 -8.71 2.90
N TYR A 145 10.27 -8.31 1.65
CA TYR A 145 11.21 -8.49 0.55
C TYR A 145 12.13 -7.26 0.41
N TYR A 146 13.28 -7.29 1.07
CA TYR A 146 14.21 -6.15 1.12
C TYR A 146 15.14 -6.01 -0.10
N GLN A 147 14.91 -6.78 -1.17
CA GLN A 147 15.69 -6.65 -2.40
C GLN A 147 14.95 -5.74 -3.40
N PRO A 148 15.67 -4.89 -4.15
CA PRO A 148 15.04 -4.01 -5.14
C PRO A 148 14.46 -4.77 -6.33
N TYR A 149 14.94 -5.97 -6.64
CA TYR A 149 14.52 -6.71 -7.84
C TYR A 149 14.22 -8.18 -7.55
N TRP A 150 13.06 -8.64 -8.04
CA TRP A 150 12.73 -10.05 -8.23
C TRP A 150 12.82 -10.37 -9.74
N GLY A 151 13.98 -10.82 -10.21
CA GLY A 151 14.23 -10.90 -11.64
C GLY A 151 14.18 -9.52 -12.30
N GLU A 152 13.31 -9.32 -13.28
CA GLU A 152 13.08 -8.02 -13.94
C GLU A 152 12.05 -7.15 -13.22
N LEU A 153 11.43 -7.66 -12.15
CA LEU A 153 10.37 -6.96 -11.44
C LEU A 153 10.94 -6.10 -10.31
N TYR A 154 10.61 -4.82 -10.32
CA TYR A 154 11.11 -3.84 -9.36
C TYR A 154 10.19 -3.69 -8.14
N HIS A 155 10.80 -3.67 -6.96
CA HIS A 155 10.15 -3.40 -5.67
C HIS A 155 10.53 -2.00 -5.19
N ALA A 156 9.61 -1.04 -5.29
CA ALA A 156 9.88 0.35 -4.92
C ALA A 156 9.93 0.60 -3.39
N GLY A 157 9.46 -0.36 -2.58
CA GLY A 157 9.47 -0.29 -1.13
C GLY A 157 10.66 -0.95 -0.44
N TYR A 158 11.64 -1.47 -1.19
CA TYR A 158 12.69 -2.36 -0.67
C TYR A 158 13.53 -1.78 0.49
N ALA A 159 13.71 -0.45 0.50
CA ALA A 159 14.47 0.23 1.54
C ALA A 159 13.68 0.42 2.84
N SER A 160 12.35 0.31 2.81
CA SER A 160 11.48 0.60 3.96
C SER A 160 11.37 -0.58 4.92
N HIS A 161 11.26 -0.28 6.22
CA HIS A 161 11.06 -1.28 7.27
C HIS A 161 9.63 -1.17 7.80
N LEU A 162 8.68 -1.62 6.99
CA LEU A 162 7.26 -1.59 7.32
C LEU A 162 6.75 -2.98 7.72
N ALA A 163 5.86 -3.02 8.70
CA ALA A 163 5.14 -4.20 9.13
C ALA A 163 3.63 -4.00 8.96
N VAL A 164 2.91 -5.09 8.67
CA VAL A 164 1.45 -5.07 8.57
C VAL A 164 0.84 -5.18 9.96
N GLY A 165 0.15 -4.13 10.39
CA GLY A 165 -0.61 -4.10 11.63
C GLY A 165 -1.99 -4.73 11.46
N GLU A 166 -3.02 -3.97 11.82
CA GLU A 166 -4.40 -4.39 11.69
C GLU A 166 -4.90 -4.28 10.24
N VAL A 167 -5.68 -5.26 9.83
CA VAL A 167 -6.43 -5.25 8.56
C VAL A 167 -7.87 -5.59 8.89
N SER A 168 -8.80 -4.76 8.43
CA SER A 168 -10.23 -5.00 8.56
C SER A 168 -10.98 -4.56 7.29
N ILE A 169 -12.19 -5.08 7.10
CA ILE A 169 -13.07 -4.70 6.00
C ILE A 169 -14.43 -4.37 6.59
N ASP A 170 -14.95 -3.18 6.28
CA ASP A 170 -16.27 -2.77 6.76
C ASP A 170 -17.43 -3.31 5.88
N ALA A 171 -18.66 -3.02 6.30
CA ALA A 171 -19.85 -3.39 5.54
C ALA A 171 -19.93 -2.73 4.14
N ASN A 172 -19.22 -1.62 3.93
CA ASN A 172 -19.13 -0.91 2.65
C ASN A 172 -18.04 -1.48 1.74
N ARG A 173 -17.40 -2.59 2.12
CA ARG A 173 -16.29 -3.21 1.37
C ARG A 173 -15.07 -2.29 1.25
N THR A 174 -14.86 -1.46 2.27
CA THR A 174 -13.65 -0.64 2.42
C THR A 174 -12.64 -1.39 3.26
N ALA A 175 -11.48 -1.70 2.68
CA ALA A 175 -10.36 -2.28 3.42
C ALA A 175 -9.62 -1.20 4.20
N PHE A 176 -9.52 -1.33 5.51
CA PHE A 176 -8.69 -0.50 6.38
C PHE A 176 -7.41 -1.26 6.69
N VAL A 177 -6.27 -0.72 6.25
CA VAL A 177 -4.95 -1.34 6.42
C VAL A 177 -4.06 -0.38 7.19
N ASN A 178 -3.63 -0.81 8.38
CA ASN A 178 -2.67 -0.08 9.18
C ASN A 178 -1.28 -0.69 9.00
N LEU A 179 -0.35 0.08 8.46
CA LEU A 179 1.07 -0.26 8.40
C LEU A 179 1.81 0.46 9.53
N THR A 180 2.83 -0.19 10.06
CA THR A 180 3.68 0.37 11.12
C THR A 180 5.14 0.30 10.73
N GLY A 181 5.99 1.13 11.33
CA GLY A 181 7.44 1.12 11.10
C GLY A 181 7.94 2.35 10.34
N GLU A 182 9.07 2.22 9.65
CA GLU A 182 9.72 3.35 8.98
C GLU A 182 9.62 3.25 7.46
N TYR A 183 8.98 4.25 6.84
CA TYR A 183 9.08 4.47 5.41
C TYR A 183 10.38 5.20 5.11
N LEU A 184 11.23 4.57 4.29
CA LEU A 184 12.50 5.12 3.86
C LEU A 184 12.41 5.44 2.36
N PRO A 185 12.28 6.73 1.99
CA PRO A 185 12.30 7.12 0.59
C PRO A 185 13.67 6.83 -0.03
N THR A 186 13.66 6.38 -1.28
CA THR A 186 14.87 6.25 -2.08
C THR A 186 15.18 7.58 -2.78
N ASN A 187 16.29 7.64 -3.49
CA ASN A 187 16.64 8.80 -4.33
C ASN A 187 15.81 8.86 -5.63
N GLU A 188 15.00 7.85 -5.92
CA GLU A 188 14.18 7.77 -7.13
C GLU A 188 12.81 8.44 -6.89
N PRO A 189 12.50 9.55 -7.58
CA PRO A 189 11.27 10.32 -7.32
C PRO A 189 9.99 9.52 -7.60
N CYS A 190 10.11 8.46 -8.40
CA CYS A 190 9.03 7.58 -8.79
C CYS A 190 8.76 6.44 -7.80
N ASP A 191 9.62 6.22 -6.81
CA ASP A 191 9.45 5.08 -5.92
C ASP A 191 8.27 5.24 -4.96
N ALA A 192 8.02 6.46 -4.47
CA ALA A 192 6.83 6.74 -3.67
C ALA A 192 5.51 6.38 -4.39
N PRO A 193 5.21 6.90 -5.60
CA PRO A 193 3.99 6.52 -6.30
C PRO A 193 3.98 5.04 -6.72
N ARG A 194 5.12 4.46 -7.15
CA ARG A 194 5.23 3.03 -7.47
C ARG A 194 4.86 2.15 -6.27
N PHE A 195 5.48 2.40 -5.11
CA PHE A 195 5.28 1.58 -3.93
C PHE A 195 3.84 1.65 -3.41
N ARG A 196 3.24 2.85 -3.43
CA ARG A 196 1.82 3.03 -3.14
C ARG A 196 0.94 2.15 -4.05
N ASP A 197 1.24 2.10 -5.35
CA ASP A 197 0.47 1.30 -6.29
C ASP A 197 0.70 -0.21 -6.13
N GLN A 198 1.91 -0.65 -5.77
CA GLN A 198 2.17 -2.06 -5.40
C GLN A 198 1.28 -2.51 -4.25
N ILE A 199 1.21 -1.70 -3.17
CA ILE A 199 0.37 -1.99 -2.01
C ILE A 199 -1.10 -2.01 -2.42
N LYS A 200 -1.57 -0.97 -3.14
CA LYS A 200 -2.97 -0.87 -3.57
C LYS A 200 -3.41 -2.04 -4.44
N LEU A 201 -2.61 -2.44 -5.42
CA LEU A 201 -2.94 -3.55 -6.31
C LEU A 201 -2.93 -4.89 -5.58
N THR A 202 -1.97 -5.06 -4.66
CA THR A 202 -1.92 -6.24 -3.78
C THR A 202 -3.18 -6.36 -2.92
N ILE A 203 -3.75 -5.25 -2.45
CA ILE A 203 -5.03 -5.26 -1.72
C ILE A 203 -6.23 -5.42 -2.68
N LYS A 204 -6.23 -4.74 -3.82
CA LYS A 204 -7.36 -4.71 -4.77
C LYS A 204 -7.66 -6.05 -5.43
N GLN A 205 -6.71 -6.99 -5.42
CA GLN A 205 -6.90 -8.31 -6.04
C GLN A 205 -8.07 -9.10 -5.45
N PHE A 206 -8.50 -8.78 -4.22
CA PHE A 206 -9.54 -9.48 -3.49
C PHE A 206 -10.92 -8.91 -3.88
N PRO A 207 -11.83 -9.71 -4.46
CA PRO A 207 -13.11 -9.22 -4.97
C PRO A 207 -14.02 -8.55 -3.92
N LEU A 208 -13.83 -8.88 -2.64
CA LEU A 208 -14.57 -8.26 -1.54
C LEU A 208 -14.14 -6.81 -1.31
N VAL A 209 -12.98 -6.37 -1.80
CA VAL A 209 -12.48 -5.01 -1.59
C VAL A 209 -12.92 -4.10 -2.74
N VAL A 210 -13.75 -3.11 -2.44
CA VAL A 210 -14.19 -2.08 -3.39
C VAL A 210 -13.34 -0.82 -3.27
N SER A 211 -13.04 -0.43 -2.03
CA SER A 211 -12.22 0.75 -1.72
C SER A 211 -11.24 0.43 -0.60
N MET A 212 -10.28 1.32 -0.35
CA MET A 212 -9.28 1.08 0.68
C MET A 212 -8.79 2.39 1.32
N VAL A 213 -8.49 2.30 2.62
CA VAL A 213 -7.83 3.31 3.42
C VAL A 213 -6.55 2.68 3.97
N ILE A 214 -5.40 3.23 3.60
CA ILE A 214 -4.09 2.72 4.00
C ILE A 214 -3.38 3.79 4.81
N THR A 215 -2.92 3.43 6.00
CA THR A 215 -2.16 4.32 6.88
C THR A 215 -0.78 3.76 7.19
N ILE A 216 0.18 4.63 7.47
CA ILE A 216 1.49 4.28 8.06
C ILE A 216 1.60 5.05 9.38
N ASN A 217 1.75 4.34 10.50
CA ASN A 217 1.78 4.91 11.85
C ASN A 217 0.59 5.85 12.13
N GLY A 218 -0.61 5.47 11.67
CA GLY A 218 -1.84 6.25 11.84
C GLY A 218 -2.04 7.42 10.85
N HIS A 219 -1.07 7.72 9.99
CA HIS A 219 -1.19 8.78 8.98
C HIS A 219 -1.54 8.21 7.60
N PRO A 220 -2.35 8.89 6.76
CA PRO A 220 -2.62 8.44 5.40
C PRO A 220 -1.33 8.19 4.61
N ILE A 221 -1.27 7.07 3.87
CA ILE A 221 -0.05 6.66 3.16
C ILE A 221 0.48 7.73 2.20
N GLY A 222 -0.42 8.47 1.54
CA GLY A 222 -0.06 9.57 0.64
C GLY A 222 0.65 10.72 1.35
N ASP A 223 0.24 11.03 2.58
CA ASP A 223 0.84 12.10 3.38
C ASP A 223 2.24 11.71 3.86
N VAL A 224 2.43 10.44 4.25
CA VAL A 224 3.73 9.93 4.67
C VAL A 224 4.72 9.92 3.50
N MET A 225 4.28 9.48 2.33
CA MET A 225 5.14 9.35 1.14
C MET A 225 5.41 10.68 0.41
N SER A 226 4.64 11.73 0.69
CA SER A 226 4.82 13.06 0.08
C SER A 226 5.78 13.98 0.86
N ARG A 227 6.08 13.65 2.13
CA ARG A 227 7.07 14.38 2.93
C ARG A 227 8.46 14.15 2.32
N ARG A 228 8.98 15.15 1.61
CA ARG A 228 10.39 15.15 1.20
C ARG A 228 11.27 15.22 2.45
N LYS A 229 12.32 14.41 2.51
CA LYS A 229 13.47 14.66 3.39
C LYS A 229 14.39 15.66 2.69
#